data_AF-Q1YQD9-F1
#
_entry.id   AF-Q1YQD9-F1
#
_cell.length_a   1.000
_cell.length_b   1.000
_cell.length_c   1.000
_cell.angle_alpha   90.00
_cell.angle_beta   90.00
_cell.angle_gamma   90.00
#
_symmetry.space_group_name_H-M   'P 1'
#
loop_
_entity.id
_entity.type
_entity.pdbx_description
1 polymer ?
#
loop_
_entity_poly.entity_id
_entity_poly.type
_entity_poly.pdbx_seq_one_letter_code
_entity_poly.pdbx_strand_id
1 'polypeptide(L)'
;MKIILLFCFILPFLASCGGGGGSSSNPTSTGVFVDSPVINIGYRTETQNGVTNSRGEFKYFPGETVTFFIGDLEFPSVLADERVTPLDMADTDDVFHPTVVNIARLLQTLDKDGDASNGITIADSARDHATQLNFDLPVLTFEIFARNLIVNGGQDRVVSEMVGIAEAALHLLSQVLLLRLQELPVSFDTYIIGTWRGSSDNRDFALLSVFEDGQYIHAVTGNLGLNESQGMEWGTVSLSSQGFGATTQEFDTNGDAGLSPPAGGMKPRWLFQEDKPTGASLGDGPFEGSVVFSRMPSEGLLGTWISSTTNAELLTLSLFKDNTYFQAIIDRNDPTLMSGMEQGTYSRDDSTGLLTVTQTFYNNGNAGFTDFVGLGAPSLFAHVSGDTLTLTMDDDGDSLIDETIEFTRQ
;
A
#
# COMPACT_ATOMS: atom_id res chain seq x y z
N MET A 1 -4.45 -52.09 -12.77
CA MET A 1 -5.73 -51.94 -13.48
C MET A 1 -6.44 -50.75 -12.84
N LYS A 2 -6.58 -49.66 -13.59
CA LYS A 2 -7.21 -48.39 -13.16
C LYS A 2 -8.72 -48.60 -13.03
N ILE A 3 -9.34 -48.05 -11.98
CA ILE A 3 -10.77 -47.68 -11.98
C ILE A 3 -10.84 -46.24 -11.49
N ILE A 4 -11.09 -45.34 -12.44
CA ILE A 4 -11.36 -43.93 -12.26
C ILE A 4 -12.89 -43.80 -12.27
N LEU A 5 -13.49 -43.30 -11.18
CA LEU A 5 -14.89 -42.86 -11.20
C LEU A 5 -14.94 -41.41 -11.70
N LEU A 6 -15.45 -41.25 -12.92
CA LEU A 6 -15.75 -39.98 -13.57
C LEU A 6 -17.21 -39.61 -13.24
N PHE A 7 -17.43 -38.59 -12.41
CA PHE A 7 -18.76 -38.03 -12.20
C PHE A 7 -19.03 -36.96 -13.27
N CYS A 8 -19.89 -37.31 -14.22
CA CYS A 8 -20.31 -36.47 -15.34
C CYS A 8 -21.58 -35.72 -14.92
N PHE A 9 -21.50 -34.40 -14.69
CA PHE A 9 -22.68 -33.55 -14.55
C PHE A 9 -22.89 -32.75 -15.83
N ILE A 10 -24.02 -33.02 -16.49
CA ILE A 10 -24.50 -32.41 -17.72
C ILE A 10 -24.96 -30.97 -17.43
N LEU A 11 -24.39 -29.98 -18.14
CA LEU A 11 -24.99 -28.65 -18.31
C LEU A 11 -25.79 -28.62 -19.63
N PRO A 12 -27.05 -28.17 -19.63
CA PRO A 12 -27.80 -27.95 -20.86
C PRO A 12 -27.33 -26.67 -21.57
N PHE A 13 -26.97 -26.82 -22.84
CA PHE A 13 -26.74 -25.72 -23.77
C PHE A 13 -28.07 -25.03 -24.09
N LEU A 14 -28.19 -23.75 -23.75
CA LEU A 14 -29.15 -22.84 -24.38
C LEU A 14 -28.46 -22.18 -25.57
N ALA A 15 -28.87 -22.58 -26.77
CA ALA A 15 -28.53 -21.88 -28.00
C ALA A 15 -29.37 -20.60 -28.08
N SER A 16 -28.73 -19.45 -27.92
CA SER A 16 -29.25 -18.18 -28.44
C SER A 16 -28.43 -17.80 -29.66
N CYS A 17 -29.04 -17.98 -30.84
CA CYS A 17 -28.62 -17.33 -32.06
C CYS A 17 -29.25 -15.95 -32.08
N GLY A 18 -28.44 -14.91 -31.86
CA GLY A 18 -28.82 -13.51 -31.97
C GLY A 18 -27.61 -12.73 -32.45
N GLY A 19 -27.52 -12.53 -33.76
CA GLY A 19 -26.44 -11.77 -34.38
C GLY A 19 -26.51 -10.28 -34.01
N GLY A 20 -25.35 -9.70 -33.79
CA GLY A 20 -25.13 -8.27 -33.67
C GLY A 20 -23.64 -8.05 -33.43
N GLY A 21 -22.93 -7.54 -34.44
CA GLY A 21 -21.53 -7.16 -34.29
C GLY A 21 -21.40 -6.06 -33.25
N GLY A 22 -21.01 -6.43 -32.03
CA GLY A 22 -20.64 -5.51 -30.98
C GLY A 22 -19.15 -5.29 -31.05
N SER A 23 -18.72 -4.12 -31.53
CA SER A 23 -17.40 -3.60 -31.19
C SER A 23 -17.27 -3.67 -29.67
N SER A 24 -16.17 -4.25 -29.19
CA SER A 24 -15.75 -4.19 -27.80
C SER A 24 -15.38 -2.74 -27.45
N SER A 25 -16.38 -1.88 -27.28
CA SER A 25 -16.18 -0.59 -26.62
C SER A 25 -16.04 -0.89 -25.14
N ASN A 26 -14.88 -0.59 -24.55
CA ASN A 26 -14.75 -0.50 -23.09
C ASN A 26 -15.92 0.34 -22.56
N PRO A 27 -16.55 -0.01 -21.42
CA PRO A 27 -17.62 0.82 -20.86
C PRO A 27 -17.08 2.20 -20.46
N THR A 28 -17.92 3.22 -20.52
CA THR A 28 -17.57 4.58 -20.05
C THR A 28 -17.29 4.58 -18.55
N SER A 29 -16.19 5.17 -18.14
CA SER A 29 -15.84 5.44 -16.73
C SER A 29 -16.43 6.78 -16.27
N THR A 30 -16.39 7.00 -14.95
CA THR A 30 -16.84 8.25 -14.32
C THR A 30 -15.69 8.81 -13.50
N GLY A 31 -15.32 10.06 -13.76
CA GLY A 31 -14.32 10.79 -12.97
C GLY A 31 -14.95 11.95 -12.24
N VAL A 32 -14.23 12.55 -11.29
CA VAL A 32 -14.66 13.76 -10.56
C VAL A 32 -13.59 14.85 -10.70
N PHE A 33 -14.00 16.08 -11.04
CA PHE A 33 -13.10 17.24 -10.96
C PHE A 33 -13.14 17.84 -9.55
N VAL A 34 -11.98 17.93 -8.90
CA VAL A 34 -11.86 18.19 -7.47
C VAL A 34 -10.97 19.41 -7.17
N ASP A 35 -11.61 20.43 -6.62
CA ASP A 35 -11.14 21.41 -5.64
C ASP A 35 -12.34 21.63 -4.72
N SER A 36 -12.85 20.54 -4.11
CA SER A 36 -14.28 20.23 -3.91
C SER A 36 -14.98 19.82 -5.20
N PRO A 37 -16.11 19.09 -5.17
CA PRO A 37 -16.86 18.77 -6.38
C PRO A 37 -17.18 20.04 -7.17
N VAL A 38 -16.59 20.19 -8.36
CA VAL A 38 -16.83 21.34 -9.22
C VAL A 38 -18.07 21.07 -10.06
N ILE A 39 -19.15 21.80 -9.80
CA ILE A 39 -20.49 21.61 -10.35
C ILE A 39 -20.73 22.57 -11.51
N ASN A 40 -21.38 22.07 -12.56
CA ASN A 40 -21.79 22.86 -13.73
C ASN A 40 -20.61 23.46 -14.53
N ILE A 41 -19.43 22.85 -14.49
CA ILE A 41 -18.32 23.17 -15.40
C ILE A 41 -18.40 22.29 -16.65
N GLY A 42 -18.10 22.85 -17.81
CA GLY A 42 -18.06 22.10 -19.06
C GLY A 42 -16.88 21.13 -19.08
N TYR A 43 -17.05 19.97 -19.71
CA TYR A 43 -15.95 19.04 -20.00
C TYR A 43 -16.08 18.48 -21.40
N ARG A 44 -14.93 18.15 -22.01
CA ARG A 44 -14.84 17.41 -23.27
C ARG A 44 -13.69 16.42 -23.20
N THR A 45 -13.91 15.23 -23.75
CA THR A 45 -12.88 14.27 -24.12
C THR A 45 -12.91 14.06 -25.63
N GLU A 46 -12.10 13.14 -26.14
CA GLU A 46 -12.14 12.74 -27.54
C GLU A 46 -13.51 12.21 -27.98
N THR A 47 -14.28 11.61 -27.06
CA THR A 47 -15.60 11.01 -27.37
C THR A 47 -16.75 11.49 -26.49
N GLN A 48 -16.49 12.08 -25.33
CA GLN A 48 -17.50 12.55 -24.38
C GLN A 48 -17.53 14.07 -24.30
N ASN A 49 -18.70 14.63 -23.99
CA ASN A 49 -18.83 16.05 -23.66
C ASN A 49 -20.06 16.27 -22.80
N GLY A 50 -20.03 17.32 -21.99
CA GLY A 50 -21.16 17.69 -21.15
C GLY A 50 -20.78 18.71 -20.10
N VAL A 51 -21.53 18.71 -19.00
CA VAL A 51 -21.23 19.48 -17.80
C VAL A 51 -21.15 18.54 -16.61
N THR A 52 -20.32 18.87 -15.63
CA THR A 52 -20.26 18.11 -14.39
C THR A 52 -21.58 18.21 -13.62
N ASN A 53 -21.96 17.11 -12.97
CA ASN A 53 -23.20 17.07 -12.19
C ASN A 53 -22.99 17.61 -10.75
N SER A 54 -24.01 17.46 -9.89
CA SER A 54 -23.96 17.91 -8.50
C SER A 54 -22.92 17.21 -7.62
N ARG A 55 -22.30 16.14 -8.11
CA ARG A 55 -21.18 15.43 -7.48
C ARG A 55 -19.84 15.74 -8.16
N GLY A 56 -19.80 16.70 -9.08
CA GLY A 56 -18.61 17.06 -9.86
C GLY A 56 -18.22 16.00 -10.91
N GLU A 57 -19.13 15.06 -11.22
CA GLU A 57 -18.79 13.91 -12.05
C GLU A 57 -18.81 14.23 -13.56
N PHE A 58 -17.85 13.69 -14.30
CA PHE A 58 -17.76 13.70 -15.75
C PHE A 58 -17.60 12.27 -16.30
N LYS A 59 -17.88 12.06 -17.60
CA LYS A 59 -17.75 10.76 -18.28
C LYS A 59 -16.53 10.76 -19.20
N TYR A 60 -15.83 9.64 -19.26
CA TYR A 60 -14.67 9.44 -20.13
C TYR A 60 -14.48 7.96 -20.45
N PHE A 61 -13.68 7.62 -21.46
CA PHE A 61 -13.10 6.28 -21.60
C PHE A 61 -11.65 6.25 -21.12
N PRO A 62 -11.19 5.19 -20.45
CA PRO A 62 -9.79 5.09 -20.00
C PRO A 62 -8.78 5.34 -21.14
N GLY A 63 -7.80 6.19 -20.87
CA GLY A 63 -6.76 6.60 -21.84
C GLY A 63 -7.09 7.86 -22.64
N GLU A 64 -8.30 8.40 -22.52
CA GLU A 64 -8.68 9.71 -23.08
C GLU A 64 -8.09 10.88 -22.30
N THR A 65 -8.00 12.04 -22.94
CA THR A 65 -7.71 13.31 -22.25
C THR A 65 -9.02 14.04 -21.97
N VAL A 66 -9.08 14.74 -20.85
CA VAL A 66 -10.20 15.62 -20.50
C VAL A 66 -9.75 17.08 -20.50
N THR A 67 -10.58 17.94 -21.07
CA THR A 67 -10.43 19.40 -20.96
C THR A 67 -11.69 19.97 -20.33
N PHE A 68 -11.52 20.65 -19.19
CA PHE A 68 -12.60 21.39 -18.53
C PHE A 68 -12.66 22.83 -19.07
N PHE A 69 -13.86 23.42 -19.07
CA PHE A 69 -14.04 24.78 -19.57
C PHE A 69 -15.24 25.49 -18.94
N ILE A 70 -15.17 26.82 -18.92
CA ILE A 70 -16.28 27.74 -18.59
C ILE A 70 -16.45 28.66 -19.78
N GLY A 71 -17.52 28.49 -20.58
CA GLY A 71 -17.67 29.27 -21.82
C GLY A 71 -16.43 29.11 -22.72
N ASP A 72 -15.80 30.24 -23.09
CA ASP A 72 -14.58 30.27 -23.90
C ASP A 72 -13.28 30.09 -23.10
N LEU A 73 -13.34 29.96 -21.76
CA LEU A 73 -12.18 29.71 -20.92
C LEU A 73 -11.91 28.21 -20.82
N GLU A 74 -10.82 27.75 -21.41
CA GLU A 74 -10.34 26.38 -21.32
C GLU A 74 -9.25 26.24 -20.26
N PHE A 75 -9.38 25.20 -19.42
CA PHE A 75 -8.36 24.78 -18.46
C PHE A 75 -7.32 23.88 -19.15
N PRO A 76 -6.11 23.71 -18.59
CA PRO A 76 -5.14 22.77 -19.14
C PRO A 76 -5.73 21.36 -19.29
N SER A 77 -5.51 20.73 -20.45
CA SER A 77 -5.93 19.34 -20.70
C SER A 77 -5.06 18.38 -19.91
N VAL A 78 -5.65 17.30 -19.41
CA VAL A 78 -4.97 16.27 -18.60
C VAL A 78 -5.53 14.90 -18.94
N LEU A 79 -4.80 13.83 -18.60
CA LEU A 79 -5.32 12.47 -18.71
C LEU A 79 -6.60 12.34 -17.88
N ALA A 80 -7.66 11.79 -18.47
CA ALA A 80 -8.90 11.53 -17.77
C ALA A 80 -8.72 10.35 -16.82
N ASP A 81 -9.08 10.55 -15.55
CA ASP A 81 -8.97 9.54 -14.50
C ASP A 81 -10.20 9.63 -13.57
N GLU A 82 -10.31 8.71 -12.61
CA GLU A 82 -11.35 8.71 -11.57
C GLU A 82 -11.38 10.02 -10.78
N ARG A 83 -10.23 10.69 -10.68
CA ARG A 83 -10.06 11.97 -10.00
C ARG A 83 -9.15 12.86 -10.83
N VAL A 84 -9.58 14.10 -11.03
CA VAL A 84 -8.76 15.14 -11.65
C VAL A 84 -8.78 16.35 -10.72
N THR A 85 -7.63 16.96 -10.50
CA THR A 85 -7.41 18.10 -9.62
C THR A 85 -6.61 19.19 -10.35
N PRO A 86 -6.59 20.42 -9.82
CA PRO A 86 -5.66 21.46 -10.29
C PRO A 86 -4.18 21.04 -10.27
N LEU A 87 -3.78 20.10 -9.40
CA LEU A 87 -2.42 19.54 -9.35
C LEU A 87 -2.11 18.73 -10.62
N ASP A 88 -3.05 17.88 -11.04
CA ASP A 88 -2.91 17.07 -12.25
C ASP A 88 -2.82 17.93 -13.52
N MET A 89 -3.60 19.02 -13.57
CA MET A 89 -3.57 19.99 -14.68
C MET A 89 -2.24 20.73 -14.81
N ALA A 90 -1.53 20.91 -13.68
CA ALA A 90 -0.24 21.58 -13.63
C ALA A 90 0.95 20.61 -13.60
N ASP A 91 0.69 19.30 -13.62
CA ASP A 91 1.69 18.22 -13.54
C ASP A 91 2.68 18.42 -12.36
N THR A 92 2.13 18.63 -11.16
CA THR A 92 2.91 18.93 -9.96
C THR A 92 2.21 18.53 -8.67
N ASP A 93 2.98 18.22 -7.61
CA ASP A 93 2.47 18.03 -6.24
C ASP A 93 2.50 19.32 -5.39
N ASP A 94 3.02 20.43 -5.92
CA ASP A 94 3.12 21.70 -5.19
C ASP A 94 1.82 22.50 -5.28
N VAL A 95 1.06 22.52 -4.17
CA VAL A 95 -0.18 23.32 -4.04
C VAL A 95 0.05 24.84 -4.15
N PHE A 96 1.30 25.31 -4.05
CA PHE A 96 1.67 26.71 -4.25
C PHE A 96 2.23 27.01 -5.65
N HIS A 97 2.25 26.01 -6.55
CA HIS A 97 2.63 26.24 -7.94
C HIS A 97 1.69 27.28 -8.60
N PRO A 98 2.20 28.27 -9.36
CA PRO A 98 1.39 29.38 -9.88
C PRO A 98 0.14 28.94 -10.65
N THR A 99 0.26 27.93 -11.51
CA THR A 99 -0.86 27.38 -12.29
C THR A 99 -1.92 26.76 -11.38
N VAL A 100 -1.51 26.00 -10.37
CA VAL A 100 -2.41 25.37 -9.38
C VAL A 100 -3.15 26.46 -8.60
N VAL A 101 -2.43 27.46 -8.10
CA VAL A 101 -2.99 28.60 -7.36
C VAL A 101 -3.97 29.39 -8.22
N ASN A 102 -3.65 29.67 -9.49
CA ASN A 102 -4.52 30.42 -10.37
C ASN A 102 -5.83 29.67 -10.68
N ILE A 103 -5.75 28.35 -10.92
CA ILE A 103 -6.91 27.49 -11.12
C ILE A 103 -7.77 27.44 -9.86
N ALA A 104 -7.19 27.08 -8.71
CA ALA A 104 -7.90 26.92 -7.44
C ALA A 104 -8.56 28.23 -6.99
N ARG A 105 -7.81 29.34 -7.02
CA ARG A 105 -8.36 30.66 -6.70
C ARG A 105 -9.53 31.02 -7.62
N LEU A 106 -9.44 30.73 -8.92
CA LEU A 106 -10.50 31.08 -9.86
C LEU A 106 -11.78 30.28 -9.56
N LEU A 107 -11.66 28.97 -9.39
CA LEU A 107 -12.78 28.08 -9.09
C LEU A 107 -13.48 28.51 -7.80
N GLN A 108 -12.73 28.66 -6.71
CA GLN A 108 -13.27 29.04 -5.41
C GLN A 108 -13.86 30.45 -5.40
N THR A 109 -13.32 31.38 -6.19
CA THR A 109 -13.87 32.75 -6.33
C THR A 109 -15.16 32.77 -7.16
N LEU A 110 -15.30 31.86 -8.12
CA LEU A 110 -16.50 31.74 -8.97
C LEU A 110 -17.61 30.90 -8.34
N ASP A 111 -17.34 30.30 -7.18
CA ASP A 111 -18.34 29.57 -6.44
C ASP A 111 -19.56 30.46 -6.12
N LYS A 112 -20.75 29.94 -6.41
CA LYS A 112 -21.96 30.74 -6.44
C LYS A 112 -22.33 31.29 -5.07
N ASP A 113 -22.32 30.47 -4.03
CA ASP A 113 -22.63 30.91 -2.66
C ASP A 113 -21.39 31.40 -1.90
N GLY A 114 -20.19 31.15 -2.45
CA GLY A 114 -18.91 31.55 -1.90
C GLY A 114 -18.47 30.67 -0.73
N ASP A 115 -18.98 29.45 -0.63
CA ASP A 115 -18.62 28.44 0.36
C ASP A 115 -18.14 27.15 -0.31
N ALA A 116 -16.87 27.17 -0.75
CA ALA A 116 -16.24 26.04 -1.43
C ALA A 116 -16.21 24.72 -0.60
N SER A 117 -16.49 24.77 0.71
CA SER A 117 -16.54 23.58 1.57
C SER A 117 -17.73 22.67 1.28
N ASN A 118 -18.79 23.19 0.63
CA ASN A 118 -20.01 22.46 0.32
C ASN A 118 -20.13 22.04 -1.17
N GLY A 119 -19.06 22.29 -1.95
CA GLY A 119 -19.02 22.16 -3.41
C GLY A 119 -18.61 23.48 -4.04
N ILE A 120 -18.21 23.46 -5.31
CA ILE A 120 -17.98 24.70 -6.08
C ILE A 120 -19.00 24.74 -7.21
N THR A 121 -19.99 25.62 -7.13
CA THR A 121 -21.01 25.75 -8.18
C THR A 121 -20.68 26.89 -9.12
N ILE A 122 -20.34 26.57 -10.37
CA ILE A 122 -20.14 27.58 -11.42
C ILE A 122 -21.50 28.03 -11.95
N ALA A 123 -21.85 29.30 -11.74
CA ALA A 123 -23.09 29.87 -12.25
C ALA A 123 -23.07 30.03 -13.78
N ASP A 124 -24.23 29.94 -14.43
CA ASP A 124 -24.32 30.02 -15.90
C ASP A 124 -23.81 31.36 -16.45
N SER A 125 -23.98 32.46 -15.69
CA SER A 125 -23.47 33.80 -16.04
C SER A 125 -21.95 33.83 -16.25
N ALA A 126 -21.19 32.96 -15.58
CA ALA A 126 -19.75 32.85 -15.75
C ALA A 126 -19.38 32.43 -17.18
N ARG A 127 -20.21 31.59 -17.83
CA ARG A 127 -19.97 31.13 -19.20
C ARG A 127 -20.06 32.28 -20.21
N ASP A 128 -21.00 33.19 -20.00
CA ASP A 128 -21.24 34.33 -20.90
C ASP A 128 -20.14 35.41 -20.79
N HIS A 129 -19.39 35.43 -19.69
CA HIS A 129 -18.34 36.42 -19.41
C HIS A 129 -16.93 35.83 -19.41
N ALA A 130 -16.80 34.52 -19.61
CA ALA A 130 -15.52 33.87 -19.67
C ALA A 130 -14.81 34.18 -20.99
N THR A 131 -13.53 34.49 -20.88
CA THR A 131 -12.60 34.62 -22.00
C THR A 131 -11.36 33.81 -21.68
N GLN A 132 -10.61 33.38 -22.69
CA GLN A 132 -9.41 32.58 -22.46
C GLN A 132 -8.41 33.33 -21.57
N LEU A 133 -8.01 32.66 -20.47
CA LEU A 133 -6.97 33.11 -19.55
C LEU A 133 -5.75 32.21 -19.70
N ASN A 134 -4.56 32.75 -19.38
CA ASN A 134 -3.34 31.98 -19.29
C ASN A 134 -3.03 31.70 -17.81
N PHE A 135 -3.19 30.45 -17.37
CA PHE A 135 -2.97 30.03 -15.99
C PHE A 135 -1.50 30.03 -15.56
N ASP A 136 -0.56 30.09 -16.50
CA ASP A 136 0.88 30.14 -16.20
C ASP A 136 1.39 31.56 -15.89
N LEU A 137 0.50 32.56 -15.95
CA LEU A 137 0.85 33.94 -15.61
C LEU A 137 1.19 34.05 -14.11
N PRO A 138 2.07 35.00 -13.74
CA PRO A 138 2.27 35.37 -12.34
C PRO A 138 0.93 35.70 -11.68
N VAL A 139 0.73 35.25 -10.44
CA VAL A 139 -0.56 35.30 -9.72
C VAL A 139 -1.23 36.68 -9.75
N LEU A 140 -0.47 37.75 -9.52
CA LEU A 140 -1.02 39.12 -9.57
C LEU A 140 -1.46 39.53 -10.98
N THR A 141 -0.76 39.07 -12.01
CA THR A 141 -1.10 39.35 -13.41
C THR A 141 -2.34 38.56 -13.82
N PHE A 142 -2.41 37.27 -13.45
CA PHE A 142 -3.58 36.43 -13.68
C PHE A 142 -4.85 37.06 -13.10
N GLU A 143 -4.79 37.50 -11.84
CA GLU A 143 -5.92 38.12 -11.15
C GLU A 143 -6.44 39.37 -11.88
N ILE A 144 -5.56 40.19 -12.45
CA ILE A 144 -5.96 41.36 -13.25
C ILE A 144 -6.75 40.94 -14.49
N PHE A 145 -6.30 39.90 -15.21
CA PHE A 145 -6.99 39.42 -16.41
C PHE A 145 -8.31 38.71 -16.07
N ALA A 146 -8.38 38.01 -14.94
CA ALA A 146 -9.59 37.34 -14.48
C ALA A 146 -10.70 38.29 -13.99
N ARG A 147 -10.40 39.58 -13.74
CA ARG A 147 -11.34 40.55 -13.13
C ARG A 147 -12.70 40.61 -13.80
N ASN A 148 -12.75 40.60 -15.14
CA ASN A 148 -14.04 40.69 -15.84
C ASN A 148 -14.93 39.47 -15.54
N LEU A 149 -14.34 38.28 -15.54
CA LEU A 149 -15.04 37.03 -15.24
C LEU A 149 -15.50 36.99 -13.77
N ILE A 150 -14.61 37.28 -12.81
CA ILE A 150 -14.98 37.15 -11.38
C ILE A 150 -16.00 38.21 -10.91
N VAL A 151 -16.09 39.37 -11.56
CA VAL A 151 -17.08 40.41 -11.24
C VAL A 151 -18.46 40.08 -11.82
N ASN A 152 -18.51 39.37 -12.96
CA ASN A 152 -19.75 39.06 -13.68
C ASN A 152 -20.11 37.56 -13.64
N GLY A 153 -19.43 36.79 -12.78
CA GLY A 153 -19.50 35.32 -12.73
C GLY A 153 -20.85 34.78 -12.27
N GLY A 154 -21.69 35.62 -11.66
CA GLY A 154 -23.02 35.23 -11.18
C GLY A 154 -23.03 34.67 -9.75
N GLN A 155 -22.01 35.00 -8.96
CA GLN A 155 -21.98 34.72 -7.52
C GLN A 155 -23.08 35.50 -6.79
N ASP A 156 -23.62 34.93 -5.71
CA ASP A 156 -24.68 35.50 -4.88
C ASP A 156 -24.21 36.76 -4.13
N ARG A 157 -22.90 36.90 -3.97
CA ARG A 157 -22.23 38.09 -3.40
C ARG A 157 -21.34 38.72 -4.44
N VAL A 158 -21.28 40.05 -4.43
CA VAL A 158 -20.34 40.79 -5.29
C VAL A 158 -18.92 40.52 -4.82
N VAL A 159 -18.09 40.02 -5.71
CA VAL A 159 -16.67 39.75 -5.49
C VAL A 159 -15.84 40.69 -6.37
N SER A 160 -14.77 41.26 -5.82
CA SER A 160 -13.90 42.23 -6.53
C SER A 160 -12.41 41.86 -6.52
N GLU A 161 -12.07 40.84 -5.75
CA GLU A 161 -10.73 40.27 -5.58
C GLU A 161 -10.89 38.76 -5.45
N MET A 162 -9.89 38.00 -5.91
CA MET A 162 -9.94 36.55 -5.80
C MET A 162 -9.62 36.10 -4.37
N VAL A 163 -10.14 34.94 -3.96
CA VAL A 163 -9.79 34.25 -2.71
C VAL A 163 -8.27 34.26 -2.47
N GLY A 164 -7.83 34.42 -1.23
CA GLY A 164 -6.39 34.54 -0.91
C GLY A 164 -5.59 33.30 -1.31
N ILE A 165 -4.31 33.47 -1.66
CA ILE A 165 -3.43 32.35 -2.09
C ILE A 165 -3.40 31.23 -1.04
N ALA A 166 -3.15 31.57 0.22
CA ALA A 166 -3.06 30.60 1.30
C ALA A 166 -4.39 29.89 1.58
N GLU A 167 -5.50 30.61 1.44
CA GLU A 167 -6.84 30.07 1.62
C GLU A 167 -7.17 29.06 0.51
N ALA A 168 -6.92 29.44 -0.75
CA ALA A 168 -7.15 28.56 -1.89
C ALA A 168 -6.27 27.30 -1.86
N ALA A 169 -4.99 27.44 -1.54
CA ALA A 169 -4.08 26.32 -1.40
C ALA A 169 -4.45 25.40 -0.23
N LEU A 170 -4.87 25.96 0.91
CA LEU A 170 -5.29 25.17 2.07
C LEU A 170 -6.59 24.40 1.78
N HIS A 171 -7.54 25.04 1.10
CA HIS A 171 -8.75 24.39 0.64
C HIS A 171 -8.44 23.20 -0.26
N LEU A 172 -7.70 23.40 -1.35
CA LEU A 172 -7.33 22.32 -2.26
C LEU A 172 -6.58 21.19 -1.54
N LEU A 173 -5.59 21.52 -0.70
CA LEU A 173 -4.83 20.54 0.07
C LEU A 173 -5.74 19.70 0.98
N SER A 174 -6.73 20.33 1.63
CA SER A 174 -7.69 19.63 2.50
C SER A 174 -8.55 18.63 1.72
N GLN A 175 -8.95 18.97 0.49
CA GLN A 175 -9.77 18.10 -0.36
C GLN A 175 -8.94 16.91 -0.86
N VAL A 176 -7.72 17.17 -1.33
CA VAL A 176 -6.80 16.10 -1.77
C VAL A 176 -6.45 15.16 -0.61
N LEU A 177 -6.22 15.71 0.60
CA LEU A 177 -5.95 14.90 1.78
C LEU A 177 -7.19 14.09 2.22
N LEU A 178 -8.38 14.69 2.22
CA LEU A 178 -9.61 13.98 2.57
C LEU A 178 -9.87 12.80 1.63
N LEU A 179 -9.61 12.99 0.33
CA LEU A 179 -9.68 11.92 -0.65
C LEU A 179 -8.66 10.82 -0.38
N ARG A 180 -7.40 11.18 -0.12
CA ARG A 180 -6.36 10.20 0.28
C ARG A 180 -6.79 9.41 1.52
N LEU A 181 -7.43 10.06 2.51
CA LEU A 181 -7.92 9.41 3.72
C LEU A 181 -9.13 8.48 3.46
N GLN A 182 -9.95 8.75 2.44
CA GLN A 182 -11.04 7.88 2.03
C GLN A 182 -10.57 6.63 1.25
N GLU A 183 -9.42 6.72 0.58
CA GLU A 183 -8.80 5.62 -0.17
C GLU A 183 -7.84 4.75 0.68
N LEU A 184 -7.57 5.12 1.93
CA LEU A 184 -6.76 4.28 2.83
C LEU A 184 -7.63 3.16 3.44
N PRO A 185 -7.30 1.88 3.25
CA PRO A 185 -7.96 0.79 3.97
C PRO A 185 -7.37 0.75 5.38
N VAL A 186 -8.12 1.10 6.42
CA VAL A 186 -7.56 0.94 7.77
C VAL A 186 -8.61 0.63 8.83
N SER A 187 -9.55 -0.27 8.54
CA SER A 187 -9.98 -1.13 9.63
C SER A 187 -8.74 -1.92 10.08
N PHE A 188 -8.43 -1.94 11.39
CA PHE A 188 -7.17 -2.51 11.89
C PHE A 188 -6.91 -3.93 11.38
N ASP A 189 -7.96 -4.71 11.19
CA ASP A 189 -7.95 -6.07 10.64
C ASP A 189 -7.44 -6.20 9.20
N THR A 190 -7.55 -5.14 8.38
CA THR A 190 -6.92 -5.10 7.05
C THR A 190 -5.52 -4.52 7.11
N TYR A 191 -5.33 -3.48 7.92
CA TYR A 191 -4.05 -2.81 8.07
C TYR A 191 -2.96 -3.75 8.57
N ILE A 192 -3.24 -4.54 9.61
CA ILE A 192 -2.22 -5.30 10.30
C ILE A 192 -1.71 -6.52 9.54
N ILE A 193 -2.41 -6.96 8.48
CA ILE A 193 -1.99 -8.09 7.64
C ILE A 193 -0.66 -7.77 6.96
N GLY A 194 0.26 -8.74 6.97
CA GLY A 194 1.61 -8.62 6.47
C GLY A 194 2.65 -8.83 7.56
N THR A 195 3.90 -8.48 7.24
CA THR A 195 5.03 -8.63 8.16
C THR A 195 5.59 -7.28 8.56
N TRP A 196 5.91 -7.16 9.84
CA TRP A 196 6.33 -5.94 10.50
C TRP A 196 7.64 -6.16 11.24
N ARG A 197 8.59 -5.27 11.02
CA ARG A 197 9.89 -5.24 11.68
C ARG A 197 9.87 -4.23 12.81
N GLY A 198 10.07 -4.69 14.04
CA GLY A 198 10.08 -3.87 15.24
C GLY A 198 11.46 -3.69 15.85
N SER A 199 11.69 -2.53 16.48
CA SER A 199 12.87 -2.23 17.29
C SER A 199 12.56 -1.28 18.45
N SER A 200 13.40 -1.28 19.48
CA SER A 200 13.41 -0.32 20.60
C SER A 200 14.82 -0.19 21.18
N ASP A 201 15.04 0.71 22.15
CA ASP A 201 16.35 0.95 22.80
C ASP A 201 17.04 -0.30 23.36
N ASN A 202 16.24 -1.28 23.76
CA ASN A 202 16.65 -2.56 24.31
C ASN A 202 16.24 -3.73 23.40
N ARG A 203 15.98 -3.49 22.11
CA ARG A 203 15.53 -4.54 21.20
C ARG A 203 15.99 -4.27 19.78
N ASP A 204 17.02 -4.99 19.38
CA ASP A 204 17.56 -4.94 18.02
C ASP A 204 16.66 -5.69 17.03
N PHE A 205 15.84 -6.63 17.51
CA PHE A 205 14.94 -7.40 16.65
C PHE A 205 13.61 -7.72 17.33
N ALA A 206 12.53 -7.26 16.70
CA ALA A 206 11.20 -7.86 16.79
C ALA A 206 10.64 -8.12 15.38
N LEU A 207 9.84 -9.16 15.26
CA LEU A 207 9.04 -9.44 14.08
C LEU A 207 7.62 -9.76 14.53
N LEU A 208 6.64 -9.24 13.79
CA LEU A 208 5.27 -9.70 13.80
C LEU A 208 4.82 -9.97 12.37
N SER A 209 4.48 -11.22 12.04
CA SER A 209 3.79 -11.58 10.79
C SER A 209 2.35 -11.93 11.12
N VAL A 210 1.37 -11.32 10.45
CA VAL A 210 -0.06 -11.65 10.58
C VAL A 210 -0.59 -12.04 9.20
N PHE A 211 -1.11 -13.25 9.08
CA PHE A 211 -1.60 -13.84 7.83
C PHE A 211 -3.11 -13.64 7.67
N GLU A 212 -3.61 -13.68 6.43
CA GLU A 212 -5.03 -13.47 6.12
C GLU A 212 -5.97 -14.48 6.80
N ASP A 213 -5.48 -15.69 7.06
CA ASP A 213 -6.23 -16.74 7.75
C ASP A 213 -6.25 -16.58 9.28
N GLY A 214 -5.62 -15.53 9.80
CA GLY A 214 -5.51 -15.22 11.22
C GLY A 214 -4.36 -15.92 11.92
N GLN A 215 -3.50 -16.67 11.23
CA GLN A 215 -2.24 -17.12 11.83
C GLN A 215 -1.33 -15.92 12.10
N TYR A 216 -0.44 -16.03 13.10
CA TYR A 216 0.61 -15.06 13.31
C TYR A 216 1.90 -15.71 13.81
N ILE A 217 3.01 -15.04 13.55
CA ILE A 217 4.32 -15.32 14.13
C ILE A 217 4.79 -14.05 14.83
N HIS A 218 5.25 -14.16 16.06
CA HIS A 218 5.98 -13.08 16.71
C HIS A 218 7.30 -13.60 17.24
N ALA A 219 8.39 -12.89 16.95
CA ALA A 219 9.74 -13.29 17.34
C ALA A 219 10.55 -12.12 17.86
N VAL A 220 11.38 -12.36 18.87
CA VAL A 220 12.22 -11.34 19.50
C VAL A 220 13.61 -11.89 19.80
N THR A 221 14.64 -11.12 19.45
CA THR A 221 16.04 -11.44 19.74
C THR A 221 16.81 -10.19 20.22
N GLY A 222 18.04 -10.38 20.71
CA GLY A 222 18.89 -9.31 21.21
C GLY A 222 18.82 -9.11 22.74
N ASN A 223 19.18 -7.91 23.20
CA ASN A 223 19.31 -7.58 24.63
C ASN A 223 18.02 -7.03 25.25
N LEU A 224 17.07 -7.91 25.56
CA LEU A 224 15.69 -7.55 25.93
C LEU A 224 15.52 -6.99 27.37
N GLY A 225 16.57 -7.01 28.20
CA GLY A 225 16.50 -6.60 29.61
C GLY A 225 16.23 -7.75 30.58
N LEU A 226 15.96 -7.43 31.86
CA LEU A 226 16.06 -8.39 32.97
C LEU A 226 14.87 -9.37 33.15
N ASN A 227 13.82 -9.32 32.33
CA ASN A 227 12.64 -10.18 32.49
C ASN A 227 12.05 -10.61 31.16
N GLU A 228 12.88 -10.66 30.11
CA GLU A 228 12.42 -11.08 28.80
C GLU A 228 13.48 -11.95 28.13
N SER A 229 13.06 -13.11 27.67
CA SER A 229 13.92 -14.06 26.99
C SER A 229 13.75 -13.96 25.48
N GLN A 230 14.80 -14.25 24.71
CA GLN A 230 14.70 -14.34 23.25
C GLN A 230 13.86 -15.56 22.86
N GLY A 231 13.11 -15.47 21.78
CA GLY A 231 12.24 -16.56 21.32
C GLY A 231 11.11 -16.10 20.42
N MET A 232 10.23 -17.04 20.10
CA MET A 232 9.06 -16.86 19.26
C MET A 232 7.80 -17.45 19.87
N GLU A 233 6.66 -16.97 19.38
CA GLU A 233 5.34 -17.56 19.49
C GLU A 233 4.70 -17.68 18.08
N TRP A 234 3.99 -18.78 17.85
CA TRP A 234 3.12 -19.00 16.70
C TRP A 234 1.74 -19.47 17.18
N GLY A 235 0.70 -19.00 16.52
CA GLY A 235 -0.68 -19.39 16.79
C GLY A 235 -1.66 -18.60 15.95
N THR A 236 -2.89 -18.44 16.43
CA THR A 236 -3.95 -17.69 15.74
C THR A 236 -4.43 -16.48 16.51
N VAL A 237 -4.87 -15.44 15.81
CA VAL A 237 -5.46 -14.23 16.37
C VAL A 237 -6.73 -13.86 15.61
N SER A 238 -7.81 -13.57 16.33
CA SER A 238 -8.97 -12.92 15.71
C SER A 238 -8.73 -11.43 15.59
N LEU A 239 -9.08 -10.85 14.45
CA LEU A 239 -8.93 -9.42 14.21
C LEU A 239 -10.29 -8.71 14.26
N SER A 240 -10.26 -7.46 14.68
CA SER A 240 -11.39 -6.54 14.60
C SER A 240 -10.92 -5.24 14.00
N SER A 241 -11.85 -4.39 13.56
CA SER A 241 -11.54 -3.04 13.09
C SER A 241 -10.81 -2.17 14.12
N GLN A 242 -10.77 -2.56 15.40
CA GLN A 242 -10.19 -1.79 16.50
C GLN A 242 -8.88 -2.38 17.06
N GLY A 243 -8.50 -3.61 16.70
CA GLY A 243 -7.33 -4.26 17.31
C GLY A 243 -7.33 -5.78 17.24
N PHE A 244 -6.27 -6.36 17.83
CA PHE A 244 -6.17 -7.79 18.11
C PHE A 244 -7.24 -8.25 19.10
N GLY A 245 -7.85 -9.39 18.81
CA GLY A 245 -8.88 -10.04 19.60
C GLY A 245 -8.35 -11.24 20.37
N ALA A 246 -9.07 -12.36 20.28
CA ALA A 246 -8.73 -13.59 20.96
C ALA A 246 -7.53 -14.26 20.27
N THR A 247 -6.57 -14.71 21.08
CA THR A 247 -5.35 -15.37 20.60
C THR A 247 -5.30 -16.82 21.07
N THR A 248 -4.76 -17.69 20.23
CA THR A 248 -4.28 -19.01 20.64
C THR A 248 -2.76 -19.04 20.55
N GLN A 249 -2.15 -19.87 21.40
CA GLN A 249 -0.73 -20.18 21.38
C GLN A 249 -0.60 -21.65 20.97
N GLU A 250 -0.04 -21.89 19.79
CA GLU A 250 0.17 -23.23 19.25
C GLU A 250 1.60 -23.72 19.45
N PHE A 251 2.55 -22.77 19.50
CA PHE A 251 3.96 -23.01 19.79
C PHE A 251 4.56 -21.77 20.45
N ASP A 252 5.31 -21.95 21.53
CA ASP A 252 6.02 -20.88 22.24
C ASP A 252 7.30 -21.43 22.85
N THR A 253 8.38 -20.68 22.69
CA THR A 253 9.73 -21.08 23.09
C THR A 253 10.23 -20.38 24.36
N ASN A 254 9.58 -19.30 24.79
CA ASN A 254 10.09 -18.46 25.87
C ASN A 254 9.03 -17.98 26.88
N GLY A 255 7.73 -18.09 26.60
CA GLY A 255 6.67 -17.64 27.50
C GLY A 255 6.42 -16.12 27.51
N ASP A 256 7.19 -15.37 26.70
CA ASP A 256 7.25 -13.90 26.72
C ASP A 256 6.88 -13.30 25.36
N ALA A 257 7.41 -13.89 24.27
CA ALA A 257 7.11 -13.48 22.91
C ALA A 257 5.64 -13.75 22.60
N GLY A 258 5.04 -12.95 21.69
CA GLY A 258 3.74 -13.28 21.15
C GLY A 258 2.64 -12.25 21.33
N LEU A 259 1.43 -12.66 20.96
CA LEU A 259 0.20 -11.94 21.26
C LEU A 259 -0.51 -12.53 22.49
N SER A 260 -0.22 -13.78 22.85
CA SER A 260 -0.81 -14.42 24.03
C SER A 260 -0.32 -13.76 25.34
N PRO A 261 -1.13 -13.72 26.42
CA PRO A 261 -0.72 -13.11 27.68
C PRO A 261 0.57 -13.73 28.23
N PRO A 262 1.61 -12.94 28.53
CA PRO A 262 2.90 -13.47 28.99
C PRO A 262 2.76 -14.12 30.36
N ALA A 263 3.61 -15.12 30.65
CA ALA A 263 3.52 -15.91 31.88
C ALA A 263 3.80 -15.11 33.18
N GLY A 264 4.38 -13.90 33.10
CA GLY A 264 4.75 -13.13 34.30
C GLY A 264 4.98 -11.62 34.13
N GLY A 265 4.53 -10.98 33.04
CA GLY A 265 4.87 -9.58 32.73
C GLY A 265 3.76 -8.75 32.07
N MET A 266 4.06 -7.49 31.75
CA MET A 266 3.27 -6.67 30.82
C MET A 266 3.99 -6.66 29.48
N LYS A 267 3.26 -6.86 28.37
CA LYS A 267 3.84 -6.68 27.03
C LYS A 267 4.20 -5.20 26.81
N PRO A 268 5.29 -4.91 26.07
CA PRO A 268 5.58 -3.54 25.67
C PRO A 268 4.45 -3.00 24.80
N ARG A 269 4.31 -1.67 24.74
CA ARG A 269 3.36 -1.04 23.83
C ARG A 269 3.88 -1.16 22.40
N TRP A 270 3.02 -1.63 21.49
CA TRP A 270 3.36 -1.75 20.08
C TRP A 270 2.73 -0.62 19.28
N LEU A 271 3.54 0.00 18.42
CA LEU A 271 3.12 1.07 17.53
C LEU A 271 3.43 0.66 16.10
N PHE A 272 2.44 0.66 15.23
CA PHE A 272 2.58 0.22 13.84
C PHE A 272 2.56 1.41 12.89
N GLN A 273 3.56 1.50 12.04
CA GLN A 273 3.68 2.53 11.01
C GLN A 273 4.06 1.91 9.67
N GLU A 274 3.58 2.48 8.58
CA GLU A 274 4.08 2.14 7.24
C GLU A 274 5.59 2.43 7.13
N ASP A 275 6.25 1.79 6.15
CA ASP A 275 7.69 1.94 5.96
C ASP A 275 8.07 3.42 5.78
N LYS A 276 9.14 3.84 6.44
CA LYS A 276 9.62 5.23 6.36
C LYS A 276 10.57 5.39 5.17
N PRO A 277 10.60 6.56 4.51
CA PRO A 277 11.65 6.87 3.55
C PRO A 277 13.05 6.67 4.15
N THR A 278 13.97 6.23 3.32
CA THR A 278 15.33 5.84 3.73
C THR A 278 16.05 7.04 4.38
N GLY A 279 16.54 6.88 5.62
CA GLY A 279 17.24 7.93 6.37
C GLY A 279 16.50 8.50 7.59
N ALA A 280 15.25 8.08 7.82
CA ALA A 280 14.61 8.28 9.12
C ALA A 280 15.18 7.26 10.13
N SER A 281 15.69 7.74 11.27
CA SER A 281 15.99 6.87 12.40
C SER A 281 14.73 6.08 12.79
N LEU A 282 14.91 4.80 13.15
CA LEU A 282 13.96 4.05 13.98
C LEU A 282 13.92 4.74 15.35
N GLY A 283 13.38 5.97 15.38
CA GLY A 283 13.39 6.80 16.56
C GLY A 283 12.50 6.21 17.63
N ASP A 284 12.91 6.42 18.87
CA ASP A 284 12.19 6.08 20.09
C ASP A 284 10.71 6.39 19.89
N GLY A 285 9.85 5.40 20.12
CA GLY A 285 8.41 5.65 20.14
C GLY A 285 8.09 6.79 21.11
N PRO A 286 6.95 7.49 20.98
CA PRO A 286 6.55 8.60 21.85
C PRO A 286 6.46 8.25 23.35
N PHE A 287 6.58 6.96 23.70
CA PHE A 287 6.60 6.48 25.06
C PHE A 287 7.79 5.54 25.29
N GLU A 288 8.51 5.76 26.38
CA GLU A 288 9.60 4.92 26.87
C GLU A 288 9.17 3.44 26.93
N GLY A 289 10.00 2.55 26.38
CA GLY A 289 9.74 1.10 26.34
C GLY A 289 8.72 0.64 25.28
N SER A 290 8.30 1.51 24.36
CA SER A 290 7.48 1.09 23.20
C SER A 290 8.34 0.42 22.13
N VAL A 291 7.79 -0.59 21.46
CA VAL A 291 8.36 -1.16 20.24
C VAL A 291 7.66 -0.55 19.04
N VAL A 292 8.44 0.06 18.15
CA VAL A 292 7.92 0.65 16.92
C VAL A 292 8.12 -0.35 15.79
N PHE A 293 7.00 -0.84 15.24
CA PHE A 293 6.93 -1.75 14.12
C PHE A 293 6.74 -0.98 12.82
N SER A 294 7.65 -1.18 11.88
CA SER A 294 7.55 -0.64 10.51
C SER A 294 7.19 -1.77 9.54
N ARG A 295 6.28 -1.51 8.60
CA ARG A 295 5.91 -2.51 7.59
C ARG A 295 7.14 -2.91 6.78
N MET A 296 7.31 -4.21 6.57
CA MET A 296 8.35 -4.73 5.68
C MET A 296 7.91 -4.61 4.21
N PRO A 297 8.78 -4.13 3.30
CA PRO A 297 8.53 -4.22 1.86
C PRO A 297 8.31 -5.67 1.40
N SER A 298 7.37 -5.86 0.46
CA SER A 298 7.10 -7.17 -0.17
C SER A 298 7.26 -7.03 -1.68
N GLU A 299 8.52 -7.06 -2.15
CA GLU A 299 8.89 -6.88 -3.55
C GLU A 299 10.21 -7.59 -3.86
N GLY A 300 10.34 -8.14 -5.08
CA GLY A 300 11.56 -8.88 -5.46
C GLY A 300 11.88 -9.98 -4.45
N LEU A 301 13.10 -9.98 -3.91
CA LEU A 301 13.51 -10.94 -2.88
C LEU A 301 12.95 -10.63 -1.48
N LEU A 302 12.64 -9.36 -1.21
CA LEU A 302 12.16 -8.90 0.10
C LEU A 302 10.73 -9.37 0.33
N GLY A 303 10.42 -9.75 1.56
CA GLY A 303 9.11 -10.29 1.91
C GLY A 303 9.19 -11.47 2.88
N THR A 304 8.01 -11.90 3.32
CA THR A 304 7.84 -13.16 4.03
C THR A 304 7.32 -14.19 3.05
N TRP A 305 7.96 -15.35 3.08
CA TRP A 305 7.74 -16.46 2.17
C TRP A 305 7.32 -17.67 2.98
N ILE A 306 6.27 -18.37 2.55
CA ILE A 306 5.69 -19.51 3.27
C ILE A 306 5.75 -20.74 2.35
N SER A 307 6.33 -21.83 2.85
CA SER A 307 6.35 -23.10 2.12
C SER A 307 5.13 -23.93 2.48
N SER A 308 4.48 -24.49 1.45
CA SER A 308 3.50 -25.56 1.57
C SER A 308 3.99 -26.88 0.94
N THR A 309 5.26 -26.93 0.51
CA THR A 309 5.85 -28.08 -0.16
C THR A 309 6.56 -29.04 0.81
N THR A 310 6.58 -28.73 2.11
CA THR A 310 7.16 -29.57 3.16
C THR A 310 6.08 -30.12 4.09
N ASN A 311 6.43 -31.11 4.91
CA ASN A 311 5.52 -31.68 5.91
C ASN A 311 5.42 -30.84 7.20
N ALA A 312 6.21 -29.76 7.30
CA ALA A 312 6.18 -28.87 8.45
C ALA A 312 4.80 -28.16 8.52
N GLU A 313 4.30 -27.98 9.73
CA GLU A 313 3.09 -27.17 9.98
C GLU A 313 3.34 -25.69 9.68
N LEU A 314 4.59 -25.25 9.82
CA LEU A 314 5.06 -23.93 9.42
C LEU A 314 6.48 -24.04 8.88
N LEU A 315 6.74 -23.45 7.71
CA LEU A 315 8.08 -23.16 7.24
C LEU A 315 8.05 -21.78 6.56
N THR A 316 8.63 -20.78 7.23
CA THR A 316 8.67 -19.41 6.72
C THR A 316 10.09 -18.89 6.60
N LEU A 317 10.32 -18.04 5.62
CA LEU A 317 11.54 -17.27 5.44
C LEU A 317 11.18 -15.79 5.23
N SER A 318 11.71 -14.90 6.06
CA SER A 318 11.59 -13.45 5.93
C SER A 318 12.95 -12.87 5.54
N LEU A 319 12.99 -12.09 4.46
CA LEU A 319 14.21 -11.44 3.95
C LEU A 319 14.06 -9.92 4.02
N PHE A 320 14.94 -9.26 4.78
CA PHE A 320 14.83 -7.84 5.11
C PHE A 320 15.83 -6.98 4.32
N LYS A 321 15.47 -5.72 4.10
CA LYS A 321 16.27 -4.72 3.38
C LYS A 321 17.63 -4.42 4.02
N ASP A 322 17.77 -4.66 5.32
CA ASP A 322 19.00 -4.48 6.09
C ASP A 322 19.92 -5.71 6.05
N ASN A 323 19.69 -6.62 5.09
CA ASN A 323 20.41 -7.87 4.91
C ASN A 323 20.26 -8.84 6.08
N THR A 324 19.27 -8.67 6.96
CA THR A 324 18.91 -9.69 7.94
C THR A 324 17.93 -10.70 7.35
N TYR A 325 17.90 -11.92 7.89
CA TYR A 325 16.82 -12.88 7.63
C TYR A 325 16.27 -13.43 8.94
N PHE A 326 15.04 -13.91 8.87
CA PHE A 326 14.39 -14.66 9.94
C PHE A 326 13.73 -15.90 9.34
N GLN A 327 13.83 -17.02 10.02
CA GLN A 327 13.18 -18.25 9.64
C GLN A 327 12.46 -18.84 10.84
N ALA A 328 11.26 -19.37 10.61
CA ALA A 328 10.54 -20.17 11.58
C ALA A 328 10.18 -21.53 10.96
N ILE A 329 10.44 -22.59 11.71
CA ILE A 329 10.08 -23.96 11.34
C ILE A 329 9.30 -24.56 12.50
N ILE A 330 8.10 -25.08 12.24
CA ILE A 330 7.29 -25.77 13.22
C ILE A 330 6.82 -27.09 12.62
N ASP A 331 7.19 -28.17 13.27
CA ASP A 331 6.68 -29.51 13.04
C ASP A 331 6.52 -30.16 14.42
N ARG A 332 5.29 -30.14 14.96
CA ARG A 332 5.01 -30.74 16.27
C ARG A 332 4.96 -32.27 16.22
N ASN A 333 4.92 -32.88 15.03
CA ASN A 333 4.74 -34.31 14.86
C ASN A 333 6.07 -35.05 14.68
N ASP A 334 7.11 -34.35 14.23
CA ASP A 334 8.46 -34.88 14.09
C ASP A 334 9.43 -34.24 15.10
N PRO A 335 9.79 -34.93 16.20
CA PRO A 335 10.73 -34.42 17.19
C PRO A 335 12.18 -34.30 16.66
N THR A 336 12.47 -34.83 15.46
CA THR A 336 13.77 -34.68 14.79
C THR A 336 13.88 -33.37 14.00
N LEU A 337 12.75 -32.86 13.50
CA LEU A 337 12.60 -31.48 13.04
C LEU A 337 12.43 -30.60 14.28
N MET A 338 13.55 -30.04 14.75
CA MET A 338 13.57 -29.23 15.95
C MET A 338 12.80 -27.92 15.68
N SER A 339 11.52 -27.86 16.05
CA SER A 339 10.70 -26.65 15.91
C SER A 339 11.36 -25.44 16.59
N GLY A 340 11.27 -24.26 15.98
CA GLY A 340 11.85 -23.02 16.52
C GLY A 340 12.20 -22.00 15.44
N MET A 341 13.18 -21.14 15.75
CA MET A 341 13.56 -20.02 14.89
C MET A 341 15.06 -19.89 14.68
N GLU A 342 15.40 -19.31 13.54
CA GLU A 342 16.75 -18.90 13.18
C GLU A 342 16.72 -17.44 12.71
N GLN A 343 17.75 -16.68 13.08
CA GLN A 343 17.98 -15.34 12.59
C GLN A 343 19.44 -15.18 12.21
N GLY A 344 19.69 -14.46 11.14
CA GLY A 344 21.03 -14.19 10.66
C GLY A 344 21.11 -13.04 9.68
N THR A 345 22.20 -12.98 8.94
CA THR A 345 22.36 -12.10 7.78
C THR A 345 22.44 -12.88 6.50
N TYR A 346 22.11 -12.24 5.38
CA TYR A 346 22.19 -12.85 4.06
C TYR A 346 22.79 -11.89 3.02
N SER A 347 23.32 -12.48 1.97
CA SER A 347 23.65 -11.80 0.72
C SER A 347 23.31 -12.73 -0.45
N ARG A 348 22.86 -12.17 -1.56
CA ARG A 348 22.53 -12.93 -2.77
C ARG A 348 23.31 -12.38 -3.95
N ASP A 349 23.94 -13.27 -4.72
CA ASP A 349 24.49 -12.92 -6.03
C ASP A 349 23.36 -12.89 -7.07
N ASP A 350 23.14 -11.74 -7.70
CA ASP A 350 22.03 -11.57 -8.63
C ASP A 350 22.19 -12.33 -9.95
N SER A 351 23.42 -12.68 -10.33
CA SER A 351 23.73 -13.39 -11.56
C SER A 351 23.58 -14.90 -11.43
N THR A 352 23.95 -15.45 -10.27
CA THR A 352 23.92 -16.90 -10.01
C THR A 352 22.75 -17.33 -9.14
N GLY A 353 22.19 -16.43 -8.34
CA GLY A 353 21.21 -16.74 -7.30
C GLY A 353 21.83 -17.28 -6.01
N LEU A 354 23.16 -17.42 -5.92
CA LEU A 354 23.84 -17.95 -4.75
C LEU A 354 23.51 -17.10 -3.51
N LEU A 355 22.91 -17.73 -2.51
CA LEU A 355 22.51 -17.15 -1.24
C LEU A 355 23.55 -17.55 -0.18
N THR A 356 24.29 -16.57 0.32
CA THR A 356 25.22 -16.76 1.44
C THR A 356 24.57 -16.25 2.71
N VAL A 357 24.59 -17.06 3.77
CA VAL A 357 24.01 -16.71 5.08
C VAL A 357 25.06 -16.72 6.18
N THR A 358 24.80 -15.97 7.25
CA THR A 358 25.49 -16.13 8.53
C THR A 358 24.48 -16.13 9.65
N GLN A 359 24.71 -16.91 10.69
CA GLN A 359 23.78 -17.00 11.81
C GLN A 359 24.16 -16.05 12.94
N THR A 360 23.16 -15.41 13.53
CA THR A 360 23.32 -14.56 14.72
C THR A 360 22.53 -15.07 15.92
N PHE A 361 21.45 -15.83 15.69
CA PHE A 361 20.66 -16.47 16.74
C PHE A 361 19.99 -17.74 16.21
N TYR A 362 19.98 -18.79 17.03
CA TYR A 362 19.21 -20.02 16.81
C TYR A 362 18.89 -20.65 18.17
N ASN A 363 17.71 -21.22 18.34
CA ASN A 363 17.25 -21.72 19.65
C ASN A 363 16.96 -23.23 19.69
N ASN A 364 17.22 -23.95 18.61
CA ASN A 364 16.76 -25.34 18.44
C ASN A 364 17.77 -26.22 17.69
N GLY A 365 19.07 -25.89 17.71
CA GLY A 365 20.16 -26.82 17.40
C GLY A 365 20.38 -27.25 15.94
N ASN A 366 19.35 -27.34 15.09
CA ASN A 366 19.43 -27.85 13.70
C ASN A 366 18.39 -27.24 12.73
N ALA A 367 17.53 -26.30 13.15
CA ALA A 367 16.57 -25.73 12.20
C ALA A 367 17.22 -24.62 11.40
N GLY A 368 16.94 -24.63 10.09
CA GLY A 368 17.18 -23.51 9.21
C GLY A 368 18.42 -23.63 8.37
N PHE A 369 19.15 -22.54 8.17
CA PHE A 369 20.31 -22.53 7.29
C PHE A 369 21.63 -22.89 7.99
N THR A 370 21.57 -23.57 9.13
CA THR A 370 22.73 -23.98 9.93
C THR A 370 23.76 -24.78 9.13
N ASP A 371 23.29 -25.70 8.27
CA ASP A 371 24.18 -26.56 7.49
C ASP A 371 24.87 -25.82 6.33
N PHE A 372 24.40 -24.62 5.98
CA PHE A 372 24.92 -23.80 4.87
C PHE A 372 26.02 -22.81 5.29
N VAL A 373 26.60 -22.99 6.48
CA VAL A 373 27.63 -22.11 7.04
C VAL A 373 28.94 -22.87 7.30
N GLY A 374 30.05 -22.34 6.80
CA GLY A 374 31.40 -22.85 7.10
C GLY A 374 32.13 -23.46 5.91
N LEU A 375 33.33 -24.01 6.16
CA LEU A 375 34.14 -24.63 5.11
C LEU A 375 33.54 -25.97 4.68
N GLY A 376 33.21 -26.09 3.40
CA GLY A 376 32.60 -27.30 2.83
C GLY A 376 31.09 -27.39 3.02
N ALA A 377 30.44 -26.29 3.39
CA ALA A 377 28.97 -26.22 3.44
C ALA A 377 28.36 -26.35 2.02
N PRO A 378 27.16 -26.94 1.89
CA PRO A 378 26.37 -26.95 0.67
C PRO A 378 26.17 -25.57 0.05
N SER A 379 25.89 -25.53 -1.24
CA SER A 379 25.51 -24.29 -1.93
C SER A 379 24.00 -24.11 -1.92
N LEU A 380 23.54 -22.95 -1.42
CA LEU A 380 22.13 -22.56 -1.42
C LEU A 380 21.89 -21.49 -2.48
N PHE A 381 20.88 -21.66 -3.32
CA PHE A 381 20.49 -20.67 -4.31
C PHE A 381 19.05 -20.24 -4.10
N ALA A 382 18.76 -18.96 -4.30
CA ALA A 382 17.43 -18.38 -4.20
C ALA A 382 17.03 -17.76 -5.53
N HIS A 383 15.85 -18.10 -6.04
CA HIS A 383 15.30 -17.51 -7.26
C HIS A 383 13.87 -17.07 -7.03
N VAL A 384 13.54 -15.85 -7.45
CA VAL A 384 12.19 -15.30 -7.36
C VAL A 384 11.59 -15.12 -8.75
N SER A 385 10.37 -15.60 -8.92
CA SER A 385 9.53 -15.36 -10.09
C SER A 385 8.12 -14.99 -9.63
N GLY A 386 7.80 -13.70 -9.64
CA GLY A 386 6.54 -13.18 -9.10
C GLY A 386 6.43 -13.44 -7.59
N ASP A 387 5.40 -14.20 -7.20
CA ASP A 387 5.12 -14.57 -5.81
C ASP A 387 5.60 -15.98 -5.46
N THR A 388 6.51 -16.53 -6.26
CA THR A 388 7.19 -17.79 -5.96
C THR A 388 8.67 -17.54 -5.70
N LEU A 389 9.14 -17.98 -4.53
CA LEU A 389 10.55 -18.11 -4.20
C LEU A 389 10.90 -19.60 -4.26
N THR A 390 11.93 -19.94 -5.04
CA THR A 390 12.50 -21.28 -5.11
C THR A 390 13.86 -21.26 -4.45
N LEU A 391 14.04 -22.08 -3.41
CA LEU A 391 15.34 -22.40 -2.84
C LEU A 391 15.82 -23.73 -3.42
N THR A 392 17.03 -23.77 -3.96
CA THR A 392 17.66 -24.99 -4.47
C THR A 392 19.00 -25.22 -3.79
N MET A 393 19.31 -26.48 -3.50
CA MET A 393 20.48 -26.87 -2.71
C MET A 393 21.34 -27.86 -3.50
N ASP A 394 22.65 -27.64 -3.48
CA ASP A 394 23.69 -28.55 -3.98
C ASP A 394 24.52 -28.99 -2.76
N ASP A 395 24.23 -30.20 -2.27
CA ASP A 395 24.71 -30.73 -1.00
C ASP A 395 26.12 -31.34 -1.10
N ASP A 396 26.48 -31.85 -2.27
CA ASP A 396 27.77 -32.51 -2.50
C ASP A 396 28.78 -31.68 -3.31
N GLY A 397 28.36 -30.52 -3.82
CA GLY A 397 29.19 -29.57 -4.55
C GLY A 397 29.50 -30.01 -5.98
N ASP A 398 28.74 -30.95 -6.55
CA ASP A 398 28.93 -31.45 -7.92
C ASP A 398 28.28 -30.55 -8.99
N SER A 399 27.65 -29.45 -8.58
CA SER A 399 26.89 -28.49 -9.41
C SER A 399 25.56 -29.02 -9.94
N LEU A 400 25.04 -30.13 -9.41
CA LEU A 400 23.67 -30.58 -9.60
C LEU A 400 22.84 -30.19 -8.38
N ILE A 401 21.54 -30.02 -8.58
CA ILE A 401 20.61 -29.69 -7.51
C ILE A 401 20.07 -30.98 -6.90
N ASP A 402 20.28 -31.14 -5.60
CA ASP A 402 19.81 -32.28 -4.80
C ASP A 402 18.41 -32.05 -4.24
N GLU A 403 18.16 -30.84 -3.71
CA GLU A 403 16.90 -30.49 -3.06
C GLU A 403 16.33 -29.16 -3.59
N THR A 404 15.00 -29.07 -3.58
CA THR A 404 14.27 -27.86 -3.96
C THR A 404 13.07 -27.66 -3.04
N ILE A 405 12.94 -26.44 -2.50
CA ILE A 405 11.80 -26.03 -1.68
C ILE A 405 11.18 -24.79 -2.33
N GLU A 406 9.86 -24.81 -2.51
CA GLU A 406 9.12 -23.66 -3.04
C GLU A 406 8.34 -22.97 -1.94
N PHE A 407 8.38 -21.64 -1.97
CA PHE A 407 7.65 -20.78 -1.08
C PHE A 407 6.74 -19.87 -1.90
N THR A 408 5.58 -19.56 -1.33
CA THR A 408 4.68 -18.53 -1.83
C THR A 408 4.85 -17.28 -0.98
N ARG A 409 4.85 -16.12 -1.63
CA ARG A 409 4.85 -14.83 -0.93
C ARG A 409 3.59 -14.70 -0.08
N GLN A 410 3.75 -14.22 1.14
CA GLN A 410 2.64 -13.80 2.00
C GLN A 410 1.86 -12.65 1.38
#